data_AF-A0A9X1QSQ4-F1
#
_entry.id   AF-A0A9X1QSQ4-F1
#
_cell.length_a   1.000
_cell.length_b   1.000
_cell.length_c   1.000
_cell.angle_alpha   90.00
_cell.angle_beta   90.00
_cell.angle_gamma   90.00
#
_symmetry.space_group_name_H-M   'P 1'
#
loop_
_entity.id
_entity.type
_entity.pdbx_description
1 polymer ?
#
loop_
_entity_poly.entity_id
_entity_poly.type
_entity_poly.pdbx_seq_one_letter_code
_entity_poly.pdbx_strand_id
1 'polypeptide(L)' 'MKPYKLILLSFFLLIGNLIFAQKPTEVPKPSEEPIDLTNPADIIIYIVLPACAVLLYFIYRNSRKKKNK' A
#
# COMPACT_ATOMS: atom_id res chain seq x y z
N MET A 1 -25.75 21.73 26.33
CA MET A 1 -24.32 22.10 26.15
C MET A 1 -24.18 22.83 24.83
N LYS A 2 -23.34 23.87 24.74
CA LYS A 2 -23.12 24.57 23.47
C LYS A 2 -22.37 23.65 22.48
N PRO A 3 -22.64 23.72 21.16
CA PRO A 3 -22.19 22.72 20.19
C PRO A 3 -20.65 22.62 20.07
N TYR A 4 -19.93 23.72 20.33
CA TYR A 4 -18.47 23.72 20.33
C TYR A 4 -17.84 22.80 21.40
N LYS A 5 -18.54 22.53 22.51
CA LYS A 5 -18.04 21.61 23.55
C LYS A 5 -18.05 20.16 23.06
N LEU A 6 -19.04 19.80 22.24
CA LEU A 6 -19.15 18.46 21.66
C LEU A 6 -18.08 18.24 20.58
N ILE A 7 -17.81 19.27 19.77
CA ILE A 7 -16.76 19.25 18.74
C ILE A 7 -15.38 19.09 19.39
N LEU A 8 -15.10 19.87 20.44
CA LEU A 8 -13.83 19.80 21.17
C LEU A 8 -13.60 18.42 21.81
N LEU A 9 -14.65 17.84 22.40
CA LEU A 9 -14.61 16.49 22.97
C LEU A 9 -14.34 15.42 21.90
N SER A 10 -15.01 15.51 20.75
CA SER A 10 -14.81 14.58 19.63
C SER A 10 -13.37 14.64 19.09
N PHE A 11 -12.80 15.84 18.99
CA PHE A 11 -11.43 16.02 18.55
C PHE A 11 -10.40 15.44 19.53
N PHE A 12 -10.63 15.64 20.84
CA PHE A 12 -9.78 15.08 21.89
C PHE A 12 -9.78 13.53 21.89
N LEU A 13 -10.96 12.93 21.71
CA LEU A 13 -11.10 11.48 21.59
C LEU A 13 -10.39 10.92 20.35
N LEU A 14 -10.40 11.65 19.23
CA LEU A 14 -9.76 11.21 17.99
C LEU A 14 -8.23 11.23 18.08
N ILE A 15 -7.64 12.25 18.72
CA ILE A 15 -6.19 12.33 18.95
C ILE A 15 -5.69 11.22 19.89
N GLY A 16 -6.45 10.90 20.94
CA GLY A 16 -6.07 9.85 21.89
C GLY A 16 -5.88 8.47 21.23
N ASN A 17 -6.67 8.16 20.20
CA ASN A 17 -6.58 6.88 19.48
C ASN A 17 -5.30 6.72 18.63
N LEU A 18 -4.66 7.83 18.22
CA LEU A 18 -3.42 7.76 17.43
C LEU A 18 -2.24 7.25 18.25
N ILE A 19 -2.24 7.46 19.57
CA ILE A 19 -1.17 7.04 20.48
C ILE A 19 -1.25 5.53 20.79
N PHE A 20 -2.43 4.93 20.67
CA PHE A 20 -2.65 3.50 20.91
C PHE A 20 -2.54 2.63 19.66
N ALA A 21 -2.17 3.20 18.50
CA ALA A 21 -1.84 2.43 17.31
C ALA A 21 -0.48 1.72 17.49
N GLN A 22 -0.45 0.69 18.35
CA GLN A 22 0.74 -0.11 18.58
C GLN A 22 0.92 -1.11 17.44
N LYS A 23 2.14 -1.15 16.89
CA LYS A 23 2.55 -2.24 16.00
C LYS A 23 2.60 -3.55 16.81
N PRO A 24 2.06 -4.68 16.32
CA PRO A 24 2.18 -5.96 16.99
C PRO A 24 3.66 -6.32 17.20
N THR A 25 4.05 -6.63 18.44
CA THR A 25 5.44 -6.93 18.81
C THR A 25 5.78 -8.42 18.73
N GLU A 26 4.76 -9.29 18.78
CA GLU A 26 4.92 -10.74 18.93
C GLU A 26 4.96 -11.50 17.61
N VAL A 27 4.59 -10.86 16.49
CA VAL A 27 4.63 -11.49 15.17
C VAL A 27 6.00 -11.27 14.52
N PRO A 28 6.58 -12.29 13.86
CA PRO A 28 7.78 -12.14 13.07
C PRO A 28 7.60 -10.99 12.09
N LYS A 29 8.47 -9.99 12.20
CA LYS A 29 8.44 -8.83 11.32
C LYS A 29 8.98 -9.26 9.95
N PRO A 30 8.43 -8.74 8.84
CA PRO A 30 9.16 -8.78 7.58
C PRO A 30 10.55 -8.14 7.79
N SER A 31 11.52 -8.59 6.99
CA SER A 31 12.90 -8.08 7.03
C SER A 31 12.92 -6.55 7.09
N GLU A 32 13.68 -5.98 8.02
CA GLU A 32 13.95 -4.53 8.08
C GLU A 32 15.02 -4.12 7.04
N GLU A 33 15.59 -5.09 6.33
CA GLU A 33 16.62 -4.85 5.32
C GLU A 33 16.03 -4.13 4.10
N PRO A 34 16.79 -3.20 3.51
CA PRO A 34 16.39 -2.60 2.24
C PRO A 34 16.32 -3.67 1.14
N ILE A 35 15.53 -3.39 0.10
CA ILE A 35 15.46 -4.24 -1.10
C ILE A 35 16.87 -4.41 -1.67
N ASP A 36 17.30 -5.66 -1.84
CA ASP A 36 18.63 -5.97 -2.37
C ASP A 36 18.57 -6.09 -3.89
N LEU A 37 19.08 -5.09 -4.59
CA LEU A 37 19.16 -5.08 -6.05
C LEU A 37 20.25 -6.01 -6.61
N THR A 38 20.99 -6.71 -5.76
CA THR A 38 21.92 -7.79 -6.14
C THR A 38 21.23 -9.15 -6.09
N ASN A 39 20.14 -9.28 -5.33
CA ASN A 39 19.37 -10.52 -5.22
C ASN A 39 18.42 -10.67 -6.42
N PRO A 40 18.54 -11.76 -7.22
CA PRO A 40 17.66 -11.97 -8.37
C PRO A 40 16.17 -12.03 -7.99
N ALA A 41 15.81 -12.57 -6.83
CA ALA A 41 14.43 -12.67 -6.39
C ALA A 41 13.81 -11.29 -6.17
N ASP A 42 14.53 -10.39 -5.51
CA ASP A 42 14.08 -9.03 -5.23
C ASP A 42 13.87 -8.22 -6.51
N ILE A 43 14.81 -8.33 -7.46
CA ILE A 43 14.67 -7.71 -8.79
C ILE A 43 13.43 -8.25 -9.51
N ILE A 44 13.22 -9.56 -9.50
CA ILE A 44 12.09 -10.18 -10.19
C ILE A 44 10.75 -9.71 -9.58
N ILE A 45 10.63 -9.75 -8.26
CA ILE A 45 9.38 -9.45 -7.55
C ILE A 45 9.06 -7.96 -7.62
N TYR A 46 10.04 -7.10 -7.35
CA TYR A 46 9.81 -5.67 -7.17
C TYR A 46 9.94 -4.85 -8.46
N ILE A 47 10.59 -5.38 -9.51
CA ILE A 47 10.79 -4.65 -10.78
C ILE A 47 10.16 -5.39 -11.96
N VAL A 48 10.56 -6.64 -12.19
CA VAL A 48 10.16 -7.38 -13.40
C VAL A 48 8.66 -7.67 -13.40
N LEU A 49 8.12 -8.18 -12.29
CA LEU A 49 6.71 -8.57 -12.20
C LEU A 49 5.76 -7.36 -12.41
N PRO A 50 5.96 -6.19 -11.78
CA PRO A 50 5.21 -4.97 -12.10
C PRO A 50 5.36 -4.54 -13.57
N ALA A 51 6.58 -4.56 -14.13
CA ALA A 51 6.81 -4.19 -15.52
C ALA A 51 6.07 -5.13 -16.49
N CYS A 52 6.07 -6.45 -16.22
CA CYS A 52 5.31 -7.44 -16.97
C CYS A 52 3.80 -7.17 -16.88
N ALA A 53 3.26 -6.85 -15.70
CA ALA A 53 1.85 -6.52 -15.55
C ALA A 53 1.44 -5.32 -16.42
N VAL A 54 2.26 -4.27 -16.43
CA VAL A 54 2.05 -3.08 -17.28
C VAL A 54 2.13 -3.45 -18.77
N LEU A 55 3.15 -4.22 -19.17
CA LEU A 55 3.33 -4.64 -20.56
C LEU A 55 2.13 -5.48 -21.05
N LEU A 56 1.72 -6.47 -20.25
CA LEU A 56 0.58 -7.33 -20.54
C LEU A 56 -0.73 -6.54 -20.62
N TYR A 57 -0.92 -5.53 -19.75
CA TYR A 57 -2.07 -4.63 -19.82
C TYR A 57 -2.15 -3.92 -21.17
N PHE A 58 -1.04 -3.37 -21.67
CA PHE A 58 -1.03 -2.68 -22.96
C PHE A 58 -1.27 -3.64 -24.14
N ILE A 59 -0.68 -4.84 -24.10
CA ILE A 59 -0.91 -5.88 -25.11
C ILE A 59 -2.39 -6.26 -25.13
N TYR A 60 -2.98 -6.55 -23.97
CA TYR A 60 -4.40 -6.87 -23.83
C TYR A 60 -5.28 -5.72 -24.34
N ARG A 61 -4.99 -4.48 -23.94
CA ARG A 61 -5.74 -3.28 -24.35
C ARG A 61 -5.73 -3.10 -25.87
N ASN A 62 -4.59 -3.33 -26.51
CA ASN A 62 -4.46 -3.21 -27.95
C ASN A 62 -5.17 -4.34 -28.70
N SER A 63 -5.12 -5.57 -28.18
CA SER A 63 -5.87 -6.71 -28.73
C SER A 63 -7.38 -6.47 -28.77
N ARG A 64 -7.95 -5.86 -27.72
CA ARG A 64 -9.37 -5.52 -27.66
C ARG A 64 -9.79 -4.46 -28.69
N LYS A 65 -8.91 -3.51 -29.03
CA LYS A 65 -9.19 -2.50 -30.08
C LYS A 65 -9.24 -3.10 -31.48
N LYS A 66 -8.46 -4.16 -31.76
CA LYS A 66 -8.48 -4.88 -33.05
C LYS A 66 -9.71 -5.76 -33.22
N LYS A 67 -10.32 -6.26 -32.12
CA LYS A 67 -11.50 -7.14 -32.18
C LYS A 67 -12.83 -6.39 -32.43
N ASN A 68 -12.86 -5.08 -32.18
CA ASN A 68 -14.03 -4.22 -32.38
C ASN A 68 -13.93 -3.34 -33.64
N LYS A 69 -12.94 -3.60 -34.51
CA LYS A 69 -12.83 -3.07 -35.87
C LYS A 69 -13.09 -4.21 -36.83
#